data_AF-A0A1Y0ISS0-F1
#
_entry.id   AF-A0A1Y0ISS0-F1
#
_cell.length_a   1.000
_cell.length_b   1.000
_cell.length_c   1.000
_cell.angle_alpha   90.00
_cell.angle_beta   90.00
_cell.angle_gamma   90.00
#
_symmetry.space_group_name_H-M   'P 1'
#
loop_
_entity.id
_entity.type
_entity.pdbx_description
1 polymer ?
#
loop_
_entity_poly.entity_id
_entity_poly.type
_entity_poly.pdbx_seq_one_letter_code
_entity_poly.pdbx_strand_id
1 'polypeptide(L)'
;MGELWLYSLIATIIVCAGCIPHYMLGKLMKKFNHFRQLKREEIEQVVLHSSDHDQPLDADQFLRLYNESIFMGDLQHAPKASQATDSILVRLQDGEQINITKRDQLFIVTRNKSDGHRVAFLTKQDSLNSMIR
;
A
#
# COMPACT_ATOMS: atom_id res chain seq x y z
N MET A 1 -7.63 15.44 -49.47
CA MET A 1 -6.38 15.53 -48.68
C MET A 1 -6.67 15.58 -47.18
N GLY A 2 -7.41 14.59 -46.62
CA GLY A 2 -7.81 14.61 -45.19
C GLY A 2 -7.35 13.39 -44.39
N GLU A 3 -7.10 12.25 -45.04
CA GLU A 3 -6.87 10.98 -44.35
C GLU A 3 -5.39 10.65 -44.14
N LEU A 4 -4.49 11.17 -44.98
CA LEU A 4 -3.03 10.96 -44.87
C LEU A 4 -2.44 11.46 -43.55
N TRP A 5 -2.98 12.55 -43.00
CA TRP A 5 -2.52 13.10 -41.72
C TRP A 5 -2.93 12.23 -40.53
N LEU A 6 -4.09 11.58 -40.62
CA LEU A 6 -4.58 10.65 -39.60
C LEU A 6 -3.70 9.40 -39.55
N TYR A 7 -3.33 8.84 -40.71
CA TYR A 7 -2.41 7.70 -40.76
C TYR A 7 -1.00 8.06 -40.29
N SER A 8 -0.51 9.26 -40.61
CA SER A 8 0.77 9.74 -40.09
C SER A 8 0.74 9.89 -38.58
N LEU A 9 -0.35 10.45 -38.02
CA LEU A 9 -0.50 10.63 -36.57
C LEU A 9 -0.58 9.29 -35.84
N ILE A 10 -1.34 8.33 -36.36
CA ILE A 10 -1.44 6.98 -35.81
C ILE A 10 -0.09 6.26 -35.88
N ALA A 11 0.63 6.37 -37.00
CA ALA A 11 1.97 5.80 -37.14
C ALA A 11 2.95 6.41 -36.13
N THR A 12 2.90 7.73 -35.92
CA THR A 12 3.74 8.41 -34.91
C THR A 12 3.38 7.95 -33.49
N ILE A 13 2.10 7.78 -33.15
CA ILE A 13 1.68 7.29 -31.83
C ILE A 13 2.15 5.84 -31.60
N ILE A 14 2.06 4.96 -32.60
CA ILE A 14 2.52 3.58 -32.50
C ILE A 14 4.05 3.51 -32.32
N VAL A 15 4.80 4.32 -33.07
CA VAL A 15 6.26 4.42 -32.91
C VAL A 15 6.62 5.00 -31.54
N CYS A 16 5.95 6.07 -31.10
CA CYS A 16 6.17 6.65 -29.76
C CYS A 16 5.79 5.69 -28.62
N ALA A 17 4.73 4.90 -28.77
CA ALA A 17 4.30 3.90 -27.78
C ALA A 17 5.25 2.68 -27.75
N GLY A 18 5.75 2.24 -28.91
CA GLY A 18 6.77 1.19 -29.02
C GLY A 18 8.17 1.63 -28.58
N CYS A 19 8.44 2.93 -28.57
CA CYS A 19 9.70 3.52 -28.11
C CYS A 19 9.72 3.87 -26.62
N ILE A 20 8.64 3.64 -25.86
CA ILE A 20 8.73 3.73 -24.39
C ILE A 20 9.63 2.57 -23.95
N PRO A 21 10.86 2.83 -23.50
CA PRO A 21 11.79 1.75 -23.18
C PRO A 21 11.13 0.89 -22.09
N HIS A 22 11.02 -0.42 -22.29
CA HIS A 22 10.49 -1.33 -21.26
C HIS A 22 11.21 -1.15 -19.90
N TYR A 23 12.45 -0.65 -19.93
CA TYR A 23 13.21 -0.16 -18.78
C TYR A 23 12.54 0.98 -17.99
N MET A 24 11.97 1.99 -18.66
CA MET A 24 11.26 3.13 -18.03
C MET A 24 9.94 2.67 -17.41
N LEU A 25 9.21 1.78 -18.07
CA LEU A 25 8.04 1.10 -17.49
C LEU A 25 8.42 0.29 -16.25
N GLY A 26 9.52 -0.47 -16.31
CA GLY A 26 10.04 -1.21 -15.16
C GLY A 26 10.45 -0.29 -14.00
N LYS A 27 10.98 0.91 -14.26
CA LYS A 27 11.35 1.89 -13.24
C LYS A 27 10.13 2.59 -12.62
N LEU A 28 9.10 2.87 -13.41
CA LEU A 28 7.81 3.37 -12.92
C LEU A 28 7.08 2.31 -12.09
N MET A 29 7.03 1.07 -12.56
CA MET A 29 6.43 -0.05 -11.82
C MET A 29 7.24 -0.41 -10.58
N LYS A 30 8.58 -0.30 -10.59
CA LYS A 30 9.43 -0.54 -9.40
C LYS A 30 9.09 0.39 -8.22
N LYS A 31 8.69 1.63 -8.50
CA LYS A 31 8.23 2.57 -7.46
C LYS A 31 6.97 2.08 -6.74
N PHE A 32 6.09 1.36 -7.44
CA PHE A 32 4.86 0.80 -6.88
C PHE A 32 5.03 -0.66 -6.38
N ASN A 33 5.99 -1.41 -6.91
CA ASN A 33 6.30 -2.80 -6.53
C ASN A 33 7.01 -2.96 -5.18
N HIS A 34 7.26 -1.88 -4.43
CA HIS A 34 7.86 -2.00 -3.10
C HIS A 34 6.90 -2.55 -2.05
N PHE A 35 5.60 -2.58 -2.35
CA PHE A 35 4.62 -3.11 -1.42
C PHE A 35 4.32 -4.58 -1.66
N ARG A 36 4.93 -5.43 -0.83
CA ARG A 36 4.68 -6.88 -0.79
C ARG A 36 3.21 -7.12 -0.42
N GLN A 37 2.47 -7.76 -1.33
CA GLN A 37 1.17 -8.35 -1.03
C GLN A 37 1.31 -9.39 0.07
N LEU A 38 0.37 -9.40 1.00
CA LEU A 38 0.30 -10.42 2.04
C LEU A 38 -0.55 -11.58 1.54
N LYS A 39 -0.23 -12.79 2.01
CA LYS A 39 -1.07 -13.97 1.91
C LYS A 39 -1.70 -14.30 3.26
N ARG A 40 -2.79 -15.06 3.24
CA ARG A 40 -3.53 -15.40 4.46
C ARG A 40 -2.69 -16.24 5.41
N GLU A 41 -1.88 -17.15 4.89
CA GLU A 41 -0.98 -18.00 5.68
C GLU A 41 0.10 -17.21 6.45
N GLU A 42 0.42 -15.99 6.01
CA GLU A 42 1.44 -15.16 6.66
C GLU A 42 0.88 -14.41 7.88
N ILE A 43 -0.44 -14.23 7.94
CA ILE A 43 -1.11 -13.46 9.00
C ILE A 43 -1.44 -14.38 10.17
N GLU A 44 -0.78 -14.13 11.30
CA GLU A 44 -1.08 -14.76 12.57
C GLU A 44 -2.32 -14.13 13.20
N GLN A 45 -2.36 -12.80 13.26
CA GLN A 45 -3.42 -12.07 13.95
C GLN A 45 -3.63 -10.69 13.35
N VAL A 46 -4.90 -10.23 13.32
CA VAL A 46 -5.30 -8.86 12.98
C VAL A 46 -6.17 -8.33 14.12
N VAL A 47 -5.81 -7.17 14.66
CA VAL A 47 -6.49 -6.54 15.81
C VAL A 47 -6.67 -5.05 15.54
N LEU A 48 -7.83 -4.52 15.85
CA LEU A 48 -8.04 -3.09 16.04
C LEU A 48 -7.61 -2.74 17.47
N HIS A 49 -6.48 -2.06 17.58
CA HIS A 49 -5.97 -1.51 18.82
C HIS A 49 -6.56 -0.11 19.04
N SER A 50 -7.38 0.01 20.08
CA SER A 50 -7.94 1.29 20.54
C SER A 50 -7.48 1.57 21.98
N SER A 51 -7.68 2.80 22.45
CA SER A 51 -7.29 3.21 23.81
C SER A 51 -7.99 2.41 24.90
N ASP A 52 -9.20 1.92 24.63
CA ASP A 52 -10.04 1.24 25.62
C ASP A 52 -10.01 -0.30 25.50
N HIS A 53 -9.74 -0.85 24.32
CA HIS A 53 -9.82 -2.30 24.06
C HIS A 53 -9.14 -2.72 22.73
N ASP A 54 -8.65 -3.97 22.71
CA ASP A 54 -8.10 -4.65 21.52
C ASP A 54 -9.14 -5.60 20.89
N GLN A 55 -9.74 -5.22 19.76
CA GLN A 55 -10.77 -6.02 19.10
C GLN A 55 -10.20 -6.85 17.94
N PRO A 56 -10.40 -8.18 17.91
CA PRO A 56 -9.98 -8.98 16.75
C PRO A 56 -10.76 -8.56 15.50
N LEU A 57 -10.05 -8.45 14.38
CA LEU A 57 -10.63 -8.14 13.07
C LEU A 57 -10.61 -9.37 12.15
N ASP A 58 -11.48 -9.36 11.15
CA ASP A 58 -11.47 -10.35 10.09
C ASP A 58 -10.20 -10.22 9.24
N ALA A 59 -9.38 -11.27 9.27
CA ALA A 59 -8.08 -11.28 8.60
C ALA A 59 -8.22 -11.35 7.06
N ASP A 60 -9.27 -11.98 6.53
CA ASP A 60 -9.49 -12.08 5.08
C ASP A 60 -9.98 -10.74 4.52
N GLN A 61 -10.87 -10.06 5.25
CA GLN A 61 -11.30 -8.71 4.92
C GLN A 61 -10.11 -7.73 4.99
N PHE A 62 -9.28 -7.81 6.02
CA PHE A 62 -8.06 -7.01 6.14
C PHE A 62 -7.13 -7.26 4.96
N LEU A 63 -6.87 -8.53 4.65
CA LEU A 63 -5.96 -8.94 3.58
C LEU A 63 -6.39 -8.35 2.24
N ARG A 64 -7.68 -8.44 1.94
CA ARG A 64 -8.26 -7.87 0.72
C ARG A 64 -8.04 -6.36 0.67
N LEU A 65 -8.40 -5.65 1.74
CA LEU A 65 -8.25 -4.19 1.79
C LEU A 65 -6.79 -3.77 1.68
N TYR A 66 -5.90 -4.47 2.38
CA TYR A 66 -4.47 -4.21 2.36
C TYR A 66 -3.86 -4.43 0.97
N ASN A 67 -4.22 -5.51 0.29
CA ASN A 67 -3.72 -5.83 -1.04
C ASN A 67 -4.33 -4.96 -2.15
N GLU A 68 -5.54 -4.43 -1.95
CA GLU A 68 -6.20 -3.46 -2.85
C GLU A 68 -5.76 -2.00 -2.58
N SER A 69 -5.02 -1.75 -1.50
CA SER A 69 -4.62 -0.40 -1.09
C SER A 69 -3.65 0.28 -2.05
N ILE A 70 -3.84 1.58 -2.27
CA ILE A 70 -2.98 2.38 -3.14
C ILE A 70 -1.88 3.06 -2.31
N PHE A 71 -0.65 2.57 -2.44
CA PHE A 71 0.53 3.14 -1.79
C PHE A 71 1.05 4.35 -2.56
N MET A 72 1.06 5.49 -1.88
CA MET A 72 1.39 6.79 -2.46
C MET A 72 2.89 7.13 -2.33
N GLY A 73 3.58 6.59 -1.32
CA GLY A 73 5.01 6.82 -1.14
C GLY A 73 5.57 6.26 0.16
N ASP A 74 6.89 6.12 0.19
CA ASP A 74 7.69 5.77 1.37
C ASP A 74 7.96 7.02 2.21
N LEU A 75 7.81 6.89 3.53
CA LEU A 75 8.11 7.89 4.53
C LEU A 75 9.51 7.59 5.06
N GLN A 76 10.45 8.53 4.82
CA GLN A 76 11.85 8.40 5.26
C GLN A 76 12.01 8.07 6.75
N HIS A 77 11.03 8.45 7.57
CA HIS A 77 10.98 8.12 8.98
C HIS A 77 9.60 7.58 9.33
N ALA A 78 9.56 6.43 10.00
CA ALA A 78 8.32 5.91 10.57
C ALA A 78 7.80 6.91 11.61
N PRO A 79 6.56 7.42 11.46
CA PRO A 79 6.01 8.32 12.45
C PRO A 79 5.95 7.61 13.81
N LYS A 80 6.23 8.35 14.87
CA LYS A 80 5.99 7.85 16.23
C LYS A 80 4.49 7.61 16.35
N ALA A 81 4.09 6.35 16.51
CA ALA A 81 2.70 6.00 16.77
C ALA A 81 2.29 6.75 18.05
N SER A 82 1.34 7.68 17.91
CA SER A 82 0.70 8.27 19.08
C SER A 82 -0.14 7.19 19.73
N GLN A 83 0.07 6.91 21.01
CA GLN A 83 -0.66 5.87 21.74
C GLN A 83 -2.18 6.12 21.80
N ALA A 84 -2.65 7.31 21.43
CA ALA A 84 -4.03 7.74 21.55
C ALA A 84 -4.88 7.57 20.26
N THR A 85 -4.33 6.97 19.19
CA THR A 85 -5.06 6.84 17.92
C THR A 85 -5.32 5.37 17.59
N ASP A 86 -6.58 5.06 17.29
CA ASP A 86 -6.99 3.73 16.85
C ASP A 86 -6.14 3.26 15.67
N SER A 87 -5.65 2.03 15.76
CA SER A 87 -4.72 1.47 14.79
C SER A 87 -5.00 0.00 14.54
N ILE A 88 -4.79 -0.45 13.31
CA ILE A 88 -4.86 -1.87 13.00
C ILE A 88 -3.47 -2.47 13.19
N LEU A 89 -3.34 -3.39 14.13
CA LEU A 89 -2.13 -4.16 14.39
C LEU A 89 -2.26 -5.52 13.73
N VAL A 90 -1.28 -5.86 12.90
CA VAL A 90 -1.18 -7.16 12.24
C VAL A 90 0.13 -7.80 12.63
N ARG A 91 0.04 -9.00 13.20
CA ARG A 91 1.21 -9.84 13.49
C ARG A 91 1.33 -10.89 12.40
N LEU A 92 2.52 -10.99 11.85
CA LEU A 92 2.86 -11.99 10.86
C LEU A 92 3.61 -13.16 11.52
N GLN A 93 3.52 -14.35 10.92
CA GLN A 93 4.14 -15.57 11.46
C GLN A 93 5.67 -15.50 11.60
N ASP A 94 6.33 -14.66 10.79
CA ASP A 94 7.78 -14.43 10.84
C ASP A 94 8.20 -13.42 11.92
N GLY A 95 7.25 -12.96 12.74
CA GLY A 95 7.45 -11.96 13.78
C GLY A 95 7.51 -10.53 13.25
N GLU A 96 7.29 -10.29 11.94
CA GLU A 96 7.05 -8.95 11.43
C GLU A 96 5.71 -8.41 11.97
N GLN A 97 5.67 -7.12 12.27
CA GLN A 97 4.46 -6.43 12.71
C GLN A 97 4.13 -5.29 11.76
N ILE A 98 2.88 -5.23 11.33
CA ILE A 98 2.34 -4.12 10.55
C ILE A 98 1.39 -3.33 11.45
N ASN A 99 1.56 -2.00 11.46
CA ASN A 99 0.67 -1.08 12.14
C ASN A 99 0.10 -0.11 11.11
N ILE A 100 -1.22 -0.04 11.02
CA ILE A 100 -1.93 0.91 10.16
C ILE A 100 -2.63 1.94 11.04
N THR A 101 -2.22 3.20 10.91
CA THR A 101 -2.81 4.31 11.65
C THR A 101 -3.44 5.31 10.69
N LYS A 102 -4.62 5.81 11.01
CA LYS A 102 -5.28 6.86 10.23
C LYS A 102 -4.58 8.21 10.44
N ARG A 103 -4.36 8.96 9.37
CA ARG A 103 -3.86 10.35 9.39
C ARG A 103 -4.63 11.17 8.35
N ASP A 104 -5.52 12.02 8.84
CA ASP A 104 -6.43 12.83 8.01
C ASP A 104 -7.29 11.95 7.08
N GLN A 105 -7.13 12.11 5.76
CA GLN A 105 -7.82 11.32 4.72
C GLN A 105 -7.00 10.12 4.23
N LEU A 106 -5.82 9.88 4.83
CA LEU A 106 -4.87 8.86 4.43
C LEU A 106 -4.56 7.92 5.60
N PHE A 107 -3.84 6.85 5.30
CA PHE A 107 -3.36 5.89 6.29
C PHE A 107 -1.86 5.80 6.20
N ILE A 108 -1.22 5.61 7.36
CA ILE A 108 0.19 5.31 7.45
C ILE A 108 0.33 3.84 7.81
N VAL A 109 0.99 3.08 6.94
CA VAL A 109 1.31 1.67 7.14
C VAL A 109 2.76 1.57 7.54
N THR A 110 3.02 1.28 8.81
CA THR A 110 4.36 1.03 9.33
C THR A 110 4.59 -0.48 9.40
N ARG A 111 5.64 -0.98 8.75
CA ARG A 111 6.10 -2.36 8.92
C ARG A 111 7.35 -2.34 9.77
N ASN A 112 7.29 -3.04 10.88
CA ASN A 112 8.40 -3.29 11.77
C ASN A 112 8.87 -4.73 11.56
N LYS A 113 10.10 -4.87 11.09
CA LYS A 113 10.71 -6.18 10.89
C LYS A 113 11.37 -6.68 12.16
N SER A 114 11.54 -7.99 12.25
CA SER A 114 12.18 -8.65 13.40
C SER A 114 13.65 -8.25 13.61
N ASP A 115 14.31 -7.79 12.55
CA ASP A 115 15.67 -7.22 12.57
C ASP A 115 15.72 -5.75 13.05
N GLY A 116 14.58 -5.18 13.46
CA GLY A 116 14.45 -3.80 13.91
C GLY A 116 14.33 -2.76 12.80
N HIS A 117 14.34 -3.18 11.53
CA HIS A 117 14.11 -2.27 10.41
C HIS A 117 12.65 -1.84 10.35
N ARG A 118 12.42 -0.53 10.33
CA ARG A 118 11.09 0.07 10.23
C ARG A 118 10.97 0.82 8.91
N VAL A 119 9.95 0.47 8.14
CA VAL A 119 9.55 1.19 6.94
C VAL A 119 8.13 1.69 7.11
N ALA A 120 7.82 2.86 6.58
CA ALA A 120 6.48 3.43 6.69
C ALA A 120 6.01 3.95 5.34
N PHE A 121 4.77 3.66 5.00
CA PHE A 121 4.19 4.04 3.72
C PHE A 121 2.93 4.85 3.95
N LEU A 122 2.71 5.84 3.08
CA LEU A 122 1.44 6.52 2.98
C LEU A 122 0.54 5.75 2.01
N THR A 123 -0.68 5.46 2.41
CA THR A 123 -1.66 4.75 1.57
C THR A 123 -3.02 5.43 1.59
N LYS A 124 -3.74 5.29 0.47
CA LYS A 124 -5.12 5.73 0.33
C LYS A 124 -6.00 4.51 0.10
N GLN A 125 -6.98 4.32 1.00
CA GLN A 125 -7.99 3.27 0.92
C GLN A 125 -9.24 3.74 1.68
N ASP A 126 -10.26 4.20 0.97
CA ASP A 126 -11.46 4.78 1.61
C ASP A 126 -12.14 3.78 2.56
N SER A 127 -12.08 2.48 2.23
CA SER A 127 -12.61 1.37 3.00
C SER A 127 -11.81 0.98 4.25
N LEU A 128 -10.53 1.39 4.41
CA LEU A 128 -9.84 1.18 5.69
C LEU A 128 -10.50 1.98 6.82
N ASN A 129 -11.20 3.08 6.49
CA ASN A 129 -11.99 3.83 7.48
C ASN A 129 -13.09 2.98 8.12
N SER A 130 -13.64 1.98 7.42
CA SER A 130 -14.69 1.14 8.00
C SER A 130 -14.16 0.13 9.01
N MET A 131 -12.85 -0.13 9.03
CA MET A 131 -12.22 -1.05 9.98
C MET A 131 -11.73 -0.34 11.27
N ILE A 132 -11.62 0.99 11.25
CA ILE A 132 -11.13 1.81 12.37
C ILE A 132 -12.30 2.60 13.01
N ARG A 133 -13.56 2.31 12.63
CA ARG A 133 -14.75 2.99 13.13
C ARG A 133 -15.50 2.15 14.15
#